data_AF-X1H632-F1
#
_entry.id   AF-X1H632-F1
#
_cell.length_a   1.000
_cell.length_b   1.000
_cell.length_c   1.000
_cell.angle_alpha   90.00
_cell.angle_beta   90.00
_cell.angle_gamma   90.00
#
_symmetry.space_group_name_H-M   'P 1'
#
loop_
_entity.id
_entity.type
_entity.pdbx_description
1 polymer ?
#
loop_
_entity_poly.entity_id
_entity_poly.type
_entity_poly.pdbx_seq_one_letter_code
_entity_poly.pdbx_strand_id
1 'polypeptide(L)'
;MAKITNREFIISYAKDKYYFHINDLIGYFIERDIKFKKNSLKQYLYLLRKESFIFEAGRGWYSSVKNKFKLDSKPIEKITVLIKKKFPFLEFSCWSTEQLKGFYHHLPTQFITFIYTDKDFLPSLKDFLVENDYNVYLNPYKIEAEKFVELKTKTIILRPSIFFR
;
A
#
# COMPACT_ATOMS: atom_id res chain seq x y z
N MET A 1 38.54 13.64 -19.59
CA MET A 1 37.36 13.51 -18.69
C MET A 1 36.49 12.40 -19.24
N ALA A 2 36.24 11.34 -18.48
CA ALA A 2 35.42 10.22 -18.94
C ALA A 2 33.99 10.72 -19.25
N LYS A 3 33.44 10.33 -20.40
CA LYS A 3 32.03 10.62 -20.74
C LYS A 3 31.15 9.96 -19.69
N ILE A 4 30.55 10.76 -18.81
CA ILE A 4 29.58 10.27 -17.83
C ILE A 4 28.42 9.63 -18.60
N THR A 5 28.15 8.37 -18.29
CA THR A 5 27.10 7.58 -18.96
C THR A 5 25.73 7.86 -18.34
N ASN A 6 24.65 7.61 -19.09
CA ASN A 6 23.28 7.72 -18.55
C ASN A 6 23.09 6.90 -17.27
N ARG A 7 23.80 5.77 -17.15
CA ARG A 7 23.82 4.94 -15.93
C ARG A 7 24.34 5.71 -14.71
N GLU A 8 25.45 6.42 -14.85
CA GLU A 8 26.06 7.18 -13.75
C GLU A 8 25.19 8.38 -13.35
N PHE A 9 24.53 9.03 -14.30
CA PHE A 9 23.55 10.08 -14.00
C PHE A 9 22.37 9.56 -13.17
N ILE A 10 21.86 8.36 -13.47
CA ILE A 10 20.77 7.75 -12.70
C ILE A 10 21.24 7.42 -11.28
N ILE A 11 22.44 6.85 -11.12
CA ILE A 11 23.00 6.56 -9.80
C ILE A 11 23.17 7.85 -8.99
N SER A 12 23.73 8.89 -9.60
CA SER A 12 23.87 10.20 -8.95
C SER A 12 22.51 10.79 -8.56
N TYR A 13 21.51 10.69 -9.43
CA TYR A 13 20.16 11.19 -9.16
C TYR A 13 19.49 10.46 -7.99
N ALA A 14 19.73 9.15 -7.87
CA ALA A 14 19.15 8.29 -6.86
C ALA A 14 19.81 8.42 -5.48
N LYS A 15 21.07 8.84 -5.39
CA LYS A 15 21.82 8.93 -4.11
C LYS A 15 21.13 9.82 -3.08
N ASP A 16 20.60 10.96 -3.52
CA ASP A 16 20.01 11.97 -2.62
C ASP A 16 18.49 11.83 -2.47
N LYS A 17 17.90 10.72 -2.96
CA LYS A 17 16.45 10.50 -2.94
C LYS A 17 16.11 9.15 -2.34
N TYR A 18 15.26 9.15 -1.32
CA TYR A 18 14.69 7.91 -0.79
C TYR A 18 13.77 7.23 -1.82
N TYR A 19 12.99 8.01 -2.56
CA TYR A 19 12.08 7.54 -3.59
C TYR A 19 12.08 8.50 -4.78
N PHE A 20 11.88 7.99 -5.98
CA PHE A 20 11.66 8.80 -7.17
C PHE A 20 10.80 8.06 -8.20
N HIS A 21 10.01 8.82 -8.97
CA HIS A 21 9.29 8.30 -10.11
C HIS A 21 10.13 8.44 -11.39
N ILE A 22 9.92 7.55 -12.37
CA ILE A 22 10.58 7.62 -13.67
C ILE A 22 10.35 8.95 -14.39
N ASN A 23 9.20 9.58 -14.19
CA ASN A 23 8.91 10.89 -14.80
C ASN A 23 9.78 12.00 -14.19
N ASP A 24 10.07 11.94 -12.89
CA ASP A 24 10.95 12.91 -12.23
C ASP A 24 12.38 12.77 -12.74
N LEU A 25 12.83 11.52 -12.94
CA LEU A 25 14.11 11.22 -13.58
C LEU A 25 14.17 11.74 -15.02
N ILE A 26 13.08 11.60 -15.79
CA ILE A 26 12.99 12.17 -17.14
C ILE A 26 13.09 13.70 -17.10
N GLY A 27 12.39 14.35 -16.17
CA GLY A 27 12.48 15.80 -15.97
C GLY A 27 13.91 16.26 -15.70
N TYR A 28 14.60 15.58 -14.77
CA TYR A 28 15.99 15.83 -14.45
C TYR A 28 16.94 15.69 -15.66
N PHE A 29 16.70 14.73 -16.54
CA PHE A 29 17.50 14.57 -17.76
C PHE A 29 17.27 15.71 -18.75
N ILE A 30 16.02 16.17 -18.90
CA ILE A 30 15.65 17.28 -19.78
C ILE A 30 16.26 18.59 -19.26
N GLU A 31 16.11 18.88 -17.97
CA GLU A 31 16.63 20.11 -17.33
C GLU A 31 18.15 20.26 -17.47
N ARG A 32 18.88 19.15 -17.59
CA ARG A 32 20.34 19.12 -17.71
C ARG A 32 20.85 18.88 -19.14
N ASP A 33 19.97 18.91 -20.14
CA ASP A 33 20.28 18.61 -21.55
C ASP A 33 21.03 17.27 -21.74
N ILE A 34 20.68 16.27 -20.91
CA ILE A 34 21.28 14.93 -20.99
C ILE A 34 20.53 14.13 -22.05
N LYS A 35 21.23 13.66 -23.09
CA LYS A 35 20.61 12.85 -24.16
C LYS A 35 20.20 11.45 -23.67
N PHE A 36 18.92 11.11 -23.81
CA PHE A 36 18.41 9.77 -23.48
C PHE A 36 17.35 9.28 -24.48
N LYS A 37 17.16 7.95 -24.52
CA LYS A 37 16.02 7.30 -25.15
C LYS A 37 15.17 6.64 -24.06
N LYS A 38 13.84 6.80 -24.10
CA LYS A 38 12.92 6.26 -23.08
C LYS A 38 13.08 4.74 -22.87
N ASN A 39 13.22 3.97 -23.95
CA ASN A 39 13.41 2.51 -23.87
C ASN A 39 14.74 2.14 -23.19
N SER A 40 15.82 2.85 -23.54
CA SER A 40 17.12 2.67 -22.91
C SER A 40 17.11 3.06 -21.42
N LEU A 41 16.35 4.10 -21.04
CA LEU A 41 16.20 4.50 -19.64
C LEU A 41 15.56 3.39 -18.79
N LYS A 42 14.50 2.76 -19.30
CA LYS A 42 13.86 1.60 -18.65
C LYS A 42 14.83 0.42 -18.53
N GLN A 43 15.65 0.16 -19.55
CA GLN A 43 16.69 -0.88 -19.51
C GLN A 43 17.75 -0.59 -18.44
N TYR A 44 18.23 0.66 -18.35
CA TYR A 44 19.19 1.05 -17.31
C TYR A 44 18.60 0.91 -15.91
N LEU A 45 17.36 1.34 -15.68
CA LEU A 45 16.67 1.16 -14.40
C LEU A 45 16.50 -0.33 -14.04
N TYR A 46 16.18 -1.17 -15.03
CA TYR A 46 16.11 -2.62 -14.84
C TYR A 46 17.47 -3.22 -14.42
N LEU A 47 18.55 -2.85 -15.12
CA LEU A 47 19.91 -3.31 -14.80
C LEU A 47 20.37 -2.82 -13.42
N LEU A 48 20.17 -1.55 -13.10
CA LEU A 48 20.52 -0.97 -11.80
C LEU A 48 19.74 -1.63 -10.65
N ARG A 49 18.48 -2.03 -10.88
CA ARG A 49 17.72 -2.83 -9.93
C ARG A 49 18.31 -4.23 -9.74
N LYS A 50 18.68 -4.90 -10.84
CA LYS A 50 19.32 -6.22 -10.81
C LYS A 50 20.65 -6.18 -10.06
N GLU A 51 21.40 -5.10 -10.21
CA GLU A 51 22.68 -4.84 -9.55
C GLU A 51 22.53 -4.26 -8.13
N SER A 52 21.31 -4.08 -7.62
CA SER A 52 21.02 -3.53 -6.28
C SER A 52 21.52 -2.10 -6.03
N PHE A 53 21.73 -1.29 -7.07
CA PHE A 53 21.98 0.15 -6.94
C PHE A 53 20.70 0.93 -6.60
N ILE A 54 19.55 0.42 -7.05
CA ILE A 54 18.20 0.93 -6.73
C ILE A 54 17.27 -0.25 -6.46
N PHE A 55 16.14 0.03 -5.82
CA PHE A 55 15.14 -0.95 -5.40
C PHE A 55 13.76 -0.58 -5.94
N GLU A 56 12.88 -1.56 -6.04
CA GLU A 56 11.51 -1.38 -6.51
C GLU A 56 10.63 -0.80 -5.40
N ALA A 57 9.87 0.25 -5.72
CA ALA A 57 8.96 0.94 -4.79
C ALA A 57 7.54 1.09 -5.34
N GLY A 58 7.18 0.29 -6.36
CA GLY A 58 5.88 0.33 -7.03
C GLY A 58 5.99 0.59 -8.53
N ARG A 59 4.84 0.68 -9.20
CA ARG A 59 4.79 0.86 -10.67
C ARG A 59 5.42 2.21 -11.06
N GLY A 60 6.56 2.16 -11.75
CA GLY A 60 7.29 3.37 -12.17
C GLY A 60 8.08 4.06 -11.05
N TRP A 61 8.04 3.50 -9.83
CA TRP A 61 8.67 4.03 -8.64
C TRP A 61 9.91 3.22 -8.26
N TYR A 62 10.97 3.94 -7.93
CA TYR A 62 12.26 3.39 -7.53
C TYR A 62 12.70 4.00 -6.21
N SER A 63 13.57 3.31 -5.49
CA SER A 63 14.05 3.71 -4.17
C SER A 63 15.53 3.41 -3.99
N SER A 64 16.20 4.20 -3.16
CA SER A 64 17.53 3.87 -2.62
C SER A 64 17.45 2.98 -1.37
N VAL A 65 16.25 2.77 -0.82
CA VAL A 65 16.00 1.96 0.38
C VAL A 65 15.97 0.48 0.01
N LYS A 66 16.97 -0.27 0.50
CA LYS A 66 17.10 -1.72 0.26
C LYS A 66 16.00 -2.54 0.90
N ASN A 67 15.60 -2.15 2.11
CA ASN A 67 14.70 -2.95 2.93
C ASN A 67 13.26 -2.75 2.48
N LYS A 68 12.66 -3.82 1.94
CA LYS A 68 11.23 -3.82 1.64
C LYS A 68 10.45 -3.70 2.94
N PHE A 69 9.44 -2.84 2.93
CA PHE A 69 8.45 -2.83 3.99
C PHE A 69 7.66 -4.15 3.97
N LYS A 70 7.68 -4.87 5.09
CA LYS A 70 6.88 -6.08 5.29
C LYS A 70 5.74 -5.74 6.25
N LEU A 71 4.51 -5.77 5.75
CA LEU A 71 3.31 -5.65 6.57
C LEU A 71 3.18 -6.88 7.48
N ASP A 72 2.97 -6.65 8.78
CA ASP A 72 2.65 -7.70 9.73
C ASP A 72 1.21 -8.18 9.46
N SER A 73 1.02 -9.45 9.10
CA SER A 73 -0.30 -10.03 8.85
C SER A 73 -0.99 -10.53 10.11
N LYS A 74 -0.29 -10.62 11.26
CA LYS A 74 -0.85 -11.16 12.51
C LYS A 74 -2.15 -10.46 12.95
N PRO A 75 -2.28 -9.11 12.87
CA PRO A 75 -3.50 -8.44 13.32
C PRO A 75 -4.78 -8.86 12.58
N ILE A 76 -4.66 -9.31 11.33
CA ILE A 76 -5.80 -9.66 10.48
C ILE A 76 -5.98 -11.16 10.28
N GLU A 77 -5.06 -11.99 10.79
CA GLU A 77 -5.04 -13.42 10.52
C GLU A 77 -6.32 -14.12 11.02
N LYS A 78 -6.68 -13.88 12.29
CA LYS A 78 -7.86 -14.49 12.92
C LYS A 78 -9.15 -14.19 12.15
N ILE A 79 -9.37 -12.92 11.79
CA ILE A 79 -10.59 -12.49 11.09
C ILE A 79 -10.61 -13.00 9.65
N THR A 80 -9.45 -13.03 8.98
CA THR A 80 -9.33 -13.55 7.61
C THR A 80 -9.67 -15.05 7.57
N VAL A 81 -9.16 -15.83 8.53
CA VAL A 81 -9.49 -17.26 8.65
C VAL A 81 -10.97 -17.47 8.95
N LEU A 82 -11.55 -16.68 9.87
CA LEU A 82 -12.96 -16.76 10.23
C LEU A 82 -13.86 -16.53 9.01
N ILE A 83 -13.60 -15.46 8.24
CA ILE A 83 -14.36 -15.12 7.02
C ILE A 83 -14.21 -16.22 5.96
N LYS A 84 -12.98 -16.68 5.70
CA LYS A 84 -12.74 -17.74 4.70
C LYS A 84 -13.40 -19.07 5.05
N LYS A 85 -13.53 -19.38 6.34
CA LYS A 85 -14.22 -20.60 6.80
C LYS A 85 -15.72 -20.56 6.49
N LYS A 86 -16.36 -19.39 6.65
CA LYS A 86 -17.80 -19.21 6.37
C LYS A 86 -18.08 -18.97 4.88
N PHE A 87 -17.22 -18.20 4.22
CA PHE A 87 -17.40 -17.74 2.84
C PHE A 87 -16.13 -18.05 2.00
N PRO A 88 -15.91 -19.31 1.63
CA PRO A 88 -14.66 -19.75 0.97
C PRO A 88 -14.43 -19.13 -0.40
N PHE A 89 -15.51 -18.70 -1.09
CA PHE A 89 -15.45 -18.10 -2.42
C PHE A 89 -15.55 -16.57 -2.40
N LEU A 90 -15.60 -15.95 -1.22
CA LEU A 90 -15.69 -14.51 -1.13
C LEU A 90 -14.34 -13.87 -1.47
N GLU A 91 -14.34 -12.99 -2.47
CA GLU A 91 -13.22 -12.09 -2.71
C GLU A 91 -13.33 -10.89 -1.77
N PHE A 92 -12.29 -10.69 -0.96
CA PHE A 92 -12.20 -9.55 -0.07
C PHE A 92 -10.74 -9.13 0.15
N SER A 93 -10.56 -7.86 0.49
CA SER A 93 -9.30 -7.36 1.05
C SER A 93 -9.51 -6.99 2.52
N CYS A 94 -8.50 -7.27 3.35
CA CYS A 94 -8.54 -6.99 4.78
C CYS A 94 -7.22 -6.37 5.21
N TRP A 95 -7.29 -5.28 5.98
CA TRP A 95 -6.13 -4.66 6.60
C TRP A 95 -6.53 -3.99 7.92
N SER A 96 -5.56 -3.74 8.79
CA SER A 96 -5.77 -3.09 10.08
C SER A 96 -4.79 -1.96 10.30
N THR A 97 -5.23 -0.91 10.99
CA THR A 97 -4.34 0.18 11.43
C THR A 97 -3.24 -0.34 12.36
N GLU A 98 -3.43 -1.48 13.03
CA GLU A 98 -2.38 -2.10 13.85
C GLU A 98 -1.15 -2.50 13.03
N GLN A 99 -1.34 -2.86 11.76
CA GLN A 99 -0.23 -3.21 10.87
C GLN A 99 0.68 -2.01 10.60
N LEU A 100 0.20 -0.80 10.88
CA LEU A 100 0.94 0.46 10.75
C LEU A 100 1.53 0.94 12.09
N LYS A 101 1.41 0.18 13.19
CA LYS A 101 1.82 0.60 14.54
C LYS A 101 3.25 1.13 14.64
N GLY A 102 4.17 0.58 13.83
CA GLY A 102 5.57 1.00 13.78
C GLY A 102 5.82 2.39 13.20
N PHE A 103 4.80 3.03 12.61
CA PHE A 103 4.88 4.37 12.00
C PHE A 103 4.13 5.43 12.78
N TYR A 104 3.49 5.07 13.90
CA TYR A 104 2.81 6.05 14.74
C TYR A 104 3.82 6.80 15.60
N HIS A 105 3.73 8.13 15.61
CA HIS A 105 4.41 8.95 16.63
C HIS A 105 3.84 8.70 18.03
N HIS A 106 2.52 8.52 18.13
CA HIS A 106 1.81 8.15 19.34
C HIS A 106 0.98 6.89 19.09
N LEU A 107 1.28 5.83 19.84
CA LEU A 107 0.63 4.54 19.67
C LEU A 107 -0.84 4.63 20.12
N PRO A 108 -1.83 4.39 19.24
CA PRO A 108 -3.23 4.38 19.66
C PRO A 108 -3.50 3.15 20.53
N THR A 109 -4.42 3.30 21.48
CA THR A 109 -4.86 2.21 22.36
C THR A 109 -5.79 1.22 21.65
N GLN A 110 -6.35 1.64 20.51
CA GLN A 110 -7.31 0.86 19.74
C GLN A 110 -7.04 0.96 18.25
N PHE A 111 -7.28 -0.13 17.55
CA PHE A 111 -7.05 -0.26 16.12
C PHE A 111 -8.33 -0.64 15.39
N ILE A 112 -8.44 -0.18 14.14
CA ILE A 112 -9.59 -0.44 13.26
C ILE A 112 -9.15 -1.42 12.20
N THR A 113 -9.98 -2.43 11.96
CA THR A 113 -9.84 -3.34 10.82
C THR A 113 -10.78 -2.91 9.72
N PHE A 114 -10.27 -2.78 8.51
CA PHE A 114 -11.06 -2.51 7.31
C PHE A 114 -11.19 -3.78 6.48
N ILE A 115 -12.41 -4.02 5.98
CA ILE A 115 -12.69 -5.13 5.07
C ILE A 115 -13.44 -4.59 3.86
N TYR A 116 -12.91 -4.88 2.67
CA TYR A 116 -13.52 -4.50 1.40
C TYR A 116 -13.96 -5.72 0.64
N THR A 117 -15.20 -5.72 0.18
CA THR A 117 -15.77 -6.80 -0.63
C THR A 117 -16.88 -6.25 -1.55
N ASP A 118 -17.54 -7.11 -2.31
CA ASP A 118 -18.68 -6.72 -3.15
C ASP A 118 -19.73 -5.98 -2.30
N LYS A 119 -20.27 -4.87 -2.85
CA LYS A 119 -21.29 -4.05 -2.20
C LYS A 119 -22.50 -4.90 -1.80
N ASP A 120 -22.89 -5.82 -2.66
CA ASP A 120 -24.07 -6.67 -2.44
C ASP A 120 -23.84 -7.69 -1.31
N PHE A 121 -22.58 -7.97 -0.98
CA PHE A 121 -22.20 -8.89 0.09
C PHE A 121 -22.01 -8.21 1.46
N LEU A 122 -21.89 -6.88 1.51
CA LEU A 122 -21.61 -6.16 2.76
C LEU A 122 -22.65 -6.44 3.88
N PRO A 123 -23.98 -6.49 3.62
CA PRO A 123 -24.95 -6.80 4.67
C PRO A 123 -24.74 -8.19 5.27
N SER A 124 -24.60 -9.22 4.43
CA SER A 124 -24.37 -10.61 4.86
C SER A 124 -23.08 -10.75 5.68
N LEU A 125 -22.02 -10.04 5.27
CA LEU A 125 -20.76 -10.04 6.02
C LEU A 125 -20.91 -9.30 7.36
N LYS A 126 -21.66 -8.20 7.40
CA LYS A 126 -21.94 -7.46 8.64
C LYS A 126 -22.62 -8.36 9.65
N ASP A 127 -23.71 -9.02 9.25
CA ASP A 127 -24.51 -9.86 10.16
C ASP A 127 -23.65 -10.99 10.72
N PHE A 128 -22.89 -11.69 9.87
CA PHE A 128 -21.96 -12.73 10.31
C PHE A 128 -20.90 -12.22 11.30
N LEU A 129 -20.34 -11.03 11.08
CA LEU A 129 -19.33 -10.46 11.96
C LEU A 129 -19.92 -10.01 13.30
N VAL A 130 -21.13 -9.45 13.30
CA VAL A 130 -21.84 -9.07 14.53
C VAL A 130 -22.16 -10.32 15.37
N GLU A 131 -22.60 -11.42 14.74
CA GLU A 131 -22.81 -12.73 15.40
C GLU A 131 -21.52 -13.30 16.03
N ASN A 132 -20.34 -12.83 15.60
CA ASN A 132 -19.04 -13.26 16.13
C ASN A 132 -18.40 -12.19 17.06
N ASP A 133 -19.22 -11.34 17.69
CA ASP A 133 -18.82 -10.33 18.68
C ASP A 133 -17.84 -9.26 18.14
N TYR A 134 -18.00 -8.86 16.87
CA TYR A 134 -17.29 -7.71 16.31
C TYR A 134 -18.16 -6.45 16.34
N ASN A 135 -17.53 -5.29 16.55
CA ASN A 135 -18.19 -3.99 16.46
C ASN A 135 -18.11 -3.50 15.01
N VAL A 136 -19.18 -3.68 14.22
CA VAL A 136 -19.14 -3.53 12.75
C VAL A 136 -19.91 -2.31 12.27
N TYR A 137 -19.22 -1.44 11.53
CA TYR A 137 -19.83 -0.31 10.83
C TYR A 137 -19.90 -0.58 9.32
N LEU A 138 -21.09 -0.45 8.75
CA LEU A 138 -21.35 -0.71 7.34
C LEU A 138 -21.20 0.58 6.53
N ASN A 139 -20.08 0.71 5.83
CA ASN A 139 -19.79 1.80 4.89
C ASN A 139 -20.19 3.20 5.38
N PRO A 140 -19.76 3.64 6.58
CA PRO A 140 -20.17 4.94 7.12
C PRO A 140 -19.69 6.07 6.22
N TYR A 141 -20.56 7.05 5.97
CA TYR A 141 -20.19 8.34 5.38
C TYR A 141 -19.40 9.18 6.39
N LYS A 142 -18.75 10.25 5.92
CA LYS A 142 -17.91 11.11 6.77
C LYS A 142 -18.63 11.57 8.05
N ILE A 143 -19.83 12.10 7.91
CA ILE A 143 -20.64 12.63 9.03
C ILE A 143 -21.01 11.50 10.01
N GLU A 144 -21.32 10.30 9.50
CA GLU A 144 -21.67 9.16 10.33
C GLU A 144 -20.45 8.60 11.06
N ALA A 145 -19.30 8.58 10.40
CA ALA A 145 -18.05 8.18 11.02
C ALA A 145 -17.68 9.12 12.17
N GLU A 146 -17.78 10.43 11.96
CA GLU A 146 -17.47 11.44 12.98
C GLU A 146 -18.44 11.39 14.18
N LYS A 147 -19.70 11.03 13.96
CA LYS A 147 -20.74 11.04 15.01
C LYS A 147 -20.94 9.71 15.73
N PHE A 148 -20.75 8.58 15.04
CA PHE A 148 -21.21 7.28 15.52
C PHE A 148 -20.13 6.19 15.56
N VAL A 149 -18.99 6.39 14.89
CA VAL A 149 -17.90 5.41 14.95
C VAL A 149 -17.15 5.62 16.25
N GLU A 150 -17.46 4.76 17.21
CA GLU A 150 -16.72 4.64 18.45
C GLU A 150 -15.62 3.59 18.27
N LEU A 151 -14.39 4.00 18.54
CA LEU A 151 -13.28 3.05 18.62
C LEU A 151 -13.51 2.20 19.87
N LYS A 152 -13.91 0.95 19.63
CA LYS A 152 -13.95 -0.15 20.59
C LYS A 152 -12.97 -1.26 20.18
N THR A 153 -12.66 -2.16 21.11
CA THR A 153 -11.95 -3.40 20.77
C THR A 153 -12.69 -4.15 19.67
N LYS A 154 -11.95 -4.73 18.71
CA LYS A 154 -12.51 -5.48 17.56
C LYS A 154 -13.43 -4.64 16.65
N THR A 155 -13.16 -3.35 16.49
CA THR A 155 -13.90 -2.49 15.55
C THR A 155 -13.56 -2.82 14.10
N ILE A 156 -14.58 -3.07 13.28
CA ILE A 156 -14.48 -3.36 11.86
C ILE A 156 -15.27 -2.32 11.07
N ILE A 157 -14.66 -1.77 10.01
CA ILE A 157 -15.34 -0.94 9.02
C ILE A 157 -15.42 -1.73 7.72
N LEU A 158 -16.64 -2.00 7.27
CA LEU A 158 -16.91 -2.62 5.98
C LEU A 158 -17.01 -1.54 4.90
N ARG A 159 -16.39 -1.76 3.75
CA ARG A 159 -16.42 -0.84 2.61
C ARG A 159 -16.67 -1.61 1.32
N PRO A 160 -17.36 -1.02 0.33
CA PRO A 160 -17.42 -1.61 -0.99
C PRO A 160 -16.02 -1.63 -1.59
N SER A 161 -15.69 -2.72 -2.26
CA SER A 161 -14.49 -2.85 -3.05
C SER A 161 -14.49 -1.81 -4.19
N ILE A 162 -13.32 -1.19 -4.41
CA ILE A 162 -13.11 -0.22 -5.51
C ILE A 162 -12.62 -0.90 -6.80
N PHE A 163 -12.71 -2.22 -6.89
CA PHE A 163 -12.44 -2.91 -8.15
C PHE A 163 -13.49 -2.48 -9.18
N PHE A 164 -13.09 -1.60 -10.09
CA PHE A 164 -13.78 -1.38 -11.35
C PHE A 164 -13.79 -2.72 -12.10
N ARG A 165 -14.92 -3.42 -12.09
CA ARG A 165 -15.21 -4.40 -13.14
C ARG A 165 -15.54 -3.66 -14.42
#